data_AF-A0A823FG05-F1
#
_entry.id   AF-A0A823FG05-F1
#
_cell.length_a   1.000
_cell.length_b   1.000
_cell.length_c   1.000
_cell.angle_alpha   90.00
_cell.angle_beta   90.00
_cell.angle_gamma   90.00
#
_symmetry.space_group_name_H-M   'P 1'
#
loop_
_entity.id
_entity.type
_entity.pdbx_description
1 polymer ?
#
loop_
_entity_poly.entity_id
_entity_poly.type
_entity_poly.pdbx_seq_one_letter_code
_entity_poly.pdbx_strand_id
1 'polypeptide(L)'
;MTIWVKNEKNGATEQVIREKEIALGVTLPFEYKQLLSEQNGGLIRKNHFKTTEPTSYGLDFGEIYYLASLDEILTDIPEQKDVDLAGKQVYFHRDESRYIGFSYIDNTSEPSIIYVDFETLQTLIVAETFATFIEELYFSPFPTDFAEHFPIKKLNQILASSNVQKTKQLLELLEDYPDKKWYLATFLGLLEKQEIPYNLVVYRLFENQLLYFRRKLAPELVEQIFVRLEACDGINKAALAELYKEWK
;
A
#
# COMPACT_ATOMS: atom_id res chain seq x y z
N MET A 1 17.14 -10.56 0.57
CA MET A 1 15.68 -10.75 0.44
C MET A 1 15.11 -9.37 0.11
N THR A 2 14.47 -9.19 -1.04
CA THR A 2 14.03 -7.85 -1.49
C THR A 2 12.91 -7.33 -0.58
N ILE A 3 13.03 -6.08 -0.08
CA ILE A 3 12.02 -5.44 0.78
C ILE A 3 10.69 -5.23 0.05
N TRP A 4 10.73 -5.06 -1.26
CA TRP A 4 9.58 -4.79 -2.10
C TRP A 4 8.59 -5.97 -2.18
N VAL A 5 7.31 -5.63 -2.15
CA VAL A 5 6.31 -6.39 -2.88
C VAL A 5 6.50 -6.03 -4.34
N LYS A 6 6.90 -7.01 -5.16
CA LYS A 6 7.18 -6.79 -6.58
C LYS A 6 5.94 -6.20 -7.26
N ASN A 7 6.16 -5.15 -8.03
CA ASN A 7 5.15 -4.55 -8.89
C ASN A 7 5.73 -4.28 -10.29
N GLU A 8 4.96 -3.64 -11.15
CA GLU A 8 5.37 -3.30 -12.52
C GLU A 8 6.20 -2.01 -12.62
N LYS A 9 6.49 -1.35 -11.49
CA LYS A 9 7.27 -0.10 -11.50
C LYS A 9 8.74 -0.41 -11.75
N ASN A 10 9.26 0.13 -12.84
CA ASN A 10 10.69 0.07 -13.12
C ASN A 10 11.49 0.87 -12.09
N GLY A 11 12.73 0.48 -11.89
CA GLY A 11 13.70 1.24 -11.11
C GLY A 11 14.01 2.61 -11.73
N ALA A 12 14.28 3.60 -10.87
CA ALA A 12 14.72 4.92 -11.27
C ALA A 12 16.20 4.91 -11.69
N THR A 13 16.51 5.61 -12.77
CA THR A 13 17.91 5.80 -13.19
C THR A 13 18.63 6.77 -12.26
N GLU A 14 19.95 6.64 -12.18
CA GLU A 14 20.79 7.54 -11.39
C GLU A 14 20.60 9.01 -11.79
N GLN A 15 20.40 9.29 -13.08
CA GLN A 15 20.12 10.64 -13.58
C GLN A 15 18.84 11.21 -12.97
N VAL A 16 17.73 10.45 -12.99
CA VAL A 16 16.43 10.93 -12.47
C VAL A 16 16.49 11.11 -10.95
N ILE A 17 17.20 10.22 -10.24
CA ILE A 17 17.44 10.38 -8.80
C ILE A 17 18.20 11.69 -8.52
N ARG A 18 19.28 11.95 -9.28
CA ARG A 18 20.08 13.18 -9.11
C ARG A 18 19.28 14.44 -9.42
N GLU A 19 18.46 14.43 -10.46
CA GLU A 19 17.55 15.53 -10.78
C GLU A 19 16.58 15.80 -9.63
N LYS A 20 16.04 14.74 -9.01
CA LYS A 20 15.18 14.87 -7.83
C LYS A 20 15.94 15.43 -6.63
N GLU A 21 17.15 14.96 -6.34
CA GLU A 21 18.01 15.50 -5.25
C GLU A 21 18.28 17.01 -5.43
N ILE A 22 18.57 17.45 -6.67
CA ILE A 22 18.75 18.88 -6.99
C ILE A 22 17.45 19.66 -6.71
N ALA A 23 16.30 19.15 -7.15
CA ALA A 23 15.00 19.79 -6.91
C ALA A 23 14.67 19.84 -5.41
N LEU A 24 14.98 18.80 -4.66
CA LEU A 24 14.80 18.73 -3.22
C LEU A 24 15.87 19.54 -2.47
N GLY A 25 16.98 19.93 -3.08
CA GLY A 25 18.09 20.61 -2.40
C GLY A 25 18.73 19.79 -1.27
N VAL A 26 18.63 18.46 -1.32
CA VAL A 26 19.23 17.52 -0.34
C VAL A 26 19.75 16.28 -1.06
N THR A 27 20.63 15.54 -0.40
CA THR A 27 21.04 14.21 -0.86
C THR A 27 20.16 13.15 -0.21
N LEU A 28 19.54 12.29 -1.01
CA LEU A 28 18.79 11.15 -0.52
C LEU A 28 19.78 10.08 0.01
N PRO A 29 19.42 9.35 1.09
CA PRO A 29 20.27 8.28 1.62
C PRO A 29 20.65 7.26 0.56
N PHE A 30 21.86 6.70 0.67
CA PHE A 30 22.40 5.75 -0.31
C PHE A 30 21.49 4.53 -0.49
N GLU A 31 21.06 3.92 0.60
CA GLU A 31 20.20 2.73 0.60
C GLU A 31 18.82 3.04 0.01
N TYR A 32 18.29 4.25 0.22
CA TYR A 32 17.03 4.67 -0.40
C TYR A 32 17.17 4.77 -1.91
N LYS A 33 18.29 5.32 -2.40
CA LYS A 33 18.59 5.38 -3.84
C LYS A 33 18.74 3.99 -4.44
N GLN A 34 19.41 3.07 -3.75
CA GLN A 34 19.52 1.67 -4.20
C GLN A 34 18.13 1.04 -4.34
N LEU A 35 17.26 1.21 -3.35
CA LEU A 35 15.89 0.70 -3.42
C LEU A 35 15.10 1.32 -4.58
N LEU A 36 15.22 2.62 -4.80
CA LEU A 36 14.57 3.32 -5.91
C LEU A 36 15.06 2.85 -7.27
N SER A 37 16.35 2.51 -7.41
CA SER A 37 16.92 1.94 -8.63
C SER A 37 16.52 0.49 -8.88
N GLU A 38 16.06 -0.23 -7.86
CA GLU A 38 15.41 -1.53 -8.04
C GLU A 38 13.93 -1.38 -8.43
N GLN A 39 13.20 -0.53 -7.71
CA GLN A 39 11.77 -0.27 -7.90
C GLN A 39 11.47 1.15 -7.42
N ASN A 40 10.95 2.01 -8.30
CA ASN A 40 10.67 3.42 -7.97
C ASN A 40 9.39 3.56 -7.11
N GLY A 41 9.50 3.16 -5.83
CA GLY A 41 8.43 3.18 -4.85
C GLY A 41 7.49 1.98 -4.94
N GLY A 42 6.61 1.88 -3.95
CA GLY A 42 5.61 0.81 -3.87
C GLY A 42 5.52 0.17 -2.49
N LEU A 43 4.77 -0.91 -2.42
CA LEU A 43 4.50 -1.60 -1.16
C LEU A 43 5.73 -2.36 -0.68
N ILE A 44 5.88 -2.43 0.64
CA ILE A 44 6.96 -3.17 1.30
C ILE A 44 6.41 -4.36 2.10
N ARG A 45 7.25 -5.39 2.25
CA ARG A 45 6.87 -6.65 2.90
C ARG A 45 6.84 -6.53 4.43
N LYS A 46 7.88 -5.95 5.02
CA LYS A 46 7.95 -5.63 6.44
C LYS A 46 7.19 -4.32 6.65
N ASN A 47 6.23 -4.30 7.57
CA ASN A 47 5.20 -3.27 7.63
C ASN A 47 5.08 -2.54 8.97
N HIS A 48 6.00 -2.80 9.88
CA HIS A 48 6.04 -2.18 11.21
C HIS A 48 7.48 -1.84 11.59
N PHE A 49 7.64 -0.87 12.47
CA PHE A 49 8.89 -0.52 13.17
C PHE A 49 8.60 -0.35 14.66
N LYS A 50 9.63 -0.53 15.49
CA LYS A 50 9.49 -0.40 16.95
C LYS A 50 9.58 1.07 17.36
N THR A 51 8.90 1.42 18.45
CA THR A 51 9.02 2.73 19.09
C THR A 51 9.25 2.57 20.59
N THR A 52 9.94 3.53 21.20
CA THR A 52 10.13 3.58 22.66
C THR A 52 8.97 4.23 23.39
N GLU A 53 8.11 4.93 22.65
CA GLU A 53 6.93 5.63 23.13
C GLU A 53 5.70 5.16 22.34
N PRO A 54 4.49 5.18 22.95
CA PRO A 54 3.25 4.89 22.24
C PRO A 54 3.05 5.82 21.05
N THR A 55 2.53 5.26 19.96
CA THR A 55 2.06 6.01 18.78
C THR A 55 0.54 5.87 18.66
N SER A 56 -0.07 6.59 17.72
CA SER A 56 -1.49 6.41 17.38
C SER A 56 -1.83 5.02 16.85
N TYR A 57 -0.83 4.19 16.49
CA TYR A 57 -1.04 2.80 16.08
C TYR A 57 -1.03 1.81 17.26
N GLY A 58 -0.28 2.10 18.33
CA GLY A 58 -0.08 1.14 19.42
C GLY A 58 0.97 1.57 20.45
N LEU A 59 1.27 0.67 21.39
CA LEU A 59 2.08 0.99 22.58
C LEU A 59 3.59 1.10 22.31
N ASP A 60 4.12 0.30 21.39
CA ASP A 60 5.56 0.13 21.18
C ASP A 60 5.94 -0.07 19.70
N PHE A 61 5.06 0.36 18.79
CA PHE A 61 5.28 0.26 17.35
C PHE A 61 4.65 1.40 16.57
N GLY A 62 5.14 1.59 15.35
CA GLY A 62 4.45 2.33 14.29
C GLY A 62 4.32 1.50 13.03
N GLU A 63 3.46 1.95 12.13
CA GLU A 63 3.16 1.26 10.88
C GLU A 63 3.79 1.94 9.66
N ILE A 64 4.19 1.14 8.67
CA ILE A 64 4.67 1.58 7.36
C ILE A 64 4.29 0.53 6.34
N TYR A 65 3.70 0.87 5.20
CA TYR A 65 3.29 -0.16 4.22
C TYR A 65 3.73 0.14 2.79
N TYR A 66 4.37 1.28 2.57
CA TYR A 66 4.99 1.62 1.31
C TYR A 66 6.21 2.53 1.51
N LEU A 67 7.04 2.62 0.48
CA LEU A 67 8.01 3.68 0.30
C LEU A 67 7.61 4.48 -0.94
N ALA A 68 7.68 5.80 -0.85
CA ALA A 68 7.34 6.72 -1.92
C ALA A 68 8.22 6.49 -3.17
N SER A 69 7.64 6.64 -4.35
CA SER A 69 8.45 6.91 -5.55
C SER A 69 9.07 8.31 -5.47
N LEU A 70 9.99 8.63 -6.37
CA LEU A 70 10.52 9.99 -6.51
C LEU A 70 9.41 11.06 -6.70
N ASP A 71 8.28 10.69 -7.31
CA ASP A 71 7.14 11.60 -7.52
C ASP A 71 6.18 11.66 -6.32
N GLU A 72 6.24 10.68 -5.43
CA GLU A 72 5.38 10.58 -4.24
C GLU A 72 6.06 11.14 -2.97
N ILE A 73 7.34 11.52 -3.04
CA ILE A 73 8.05 12.17 -1.92
C ILE A 73 7.40 13.51 -1.63
N LEU A 74 7.14 13.78 -0.34
CA LEU A 74 6.50 15.00 0.12
C LEU A 74 7.50 15.89 0.87
N THR A 75 7.57 17.16 0.50
CA THR A 75 8.32 18.21 1.21
C THR A 75 7.42 19.27 1.83
N ASP A 76 6.29 19.52 1.16
CA ASP A 76 5.33 20.56 1.50
C ASP A 76 4.00 19.89 1.84
N ILE A 77 3.72 19.75 3.13
CA ILE A 77 2.50 19.12 3.65
C ILE A 77 1.59 20.18 4.27
N PRO A 78 0.25 20.01 4.21
CA PRO A 78 -0.69 20.99 4.76
C PRO A 78 -0.42 21.40 6.21
N GLU A 79 0.02 20.44 7.03
CA GLU A 79 0.18 20.55 8.48
C GLU A 79 1.39 21.42 8.89
N GLN A 80 2.37 21.62 7.99
CA GLN A 80 3.52 22.51 8.22
C GLN A 80 3.12 23.98 8.42
N LYS A 81 1.89 24.37 8.05
CA LYS A 81 1.38 25.72 8.31
C LYS A 81 1.14 25.98 9.80
N ASP A 82 0.82 24.92 10.53
CA ASP A 82 0.40 25.00 11.93
C ASP A 82 1.52 24.54 12.88
N VAL A 83 2.41 23.67 12.42
CA VAL A 83 3.50 23.09 13.20
C VAL A 83 4.80 23.13 12.39
N ASP A 84 5.75 23.96 12.82
CA ASP A 84 7.08 24.02 12.22
C ASP A 84 8.02 23.03 12.91
N LEU A 85 8.71 22.21 12.12
CA LEU A 85 9.71 21.27 12.60
C LEU A 85 11.10 21.79 12.27
N ALA A 86 12.06 21.59 13.18
CA ALA A 86 13.43 22.00 12.94
C ALA A 86 14.04 21.28 11.73
N GLY A 87 14.86 21.99 10.97
CA GLY A 87 15.56 21.45 9.80
C GLY A 87 14.64 21.15 8.62
N LYS A 88 15.22 20.58 7.56
CA LYS A 88 14.45 20.21 6.37
C LYS A 88 13.92 18.79 6.51
N GLN A 89 12.63 18.62 6.21
CA GLN A 89 11.94 17.33 6.27
C GLN A 89 11.57 16.85 4.87
N VAL A 90 11.81 15.56 4.59
CA VAL A 90 11.47 14.92 3.33
C VAL A 90 10.77 13.60 3.62
N TYR A 91 9.46 13.55 3.44
CA TYR A 91 8.64 12.40 3.80
C TYR A 91 8.54 11.38 2.66
N PHE A 92 8.78 10.12 2.98
CA PHE A 92 8.70 8.99 2.05
C PHE A 92 7.54 8.05 2.37
N HIS A 93 6.78 8.30 3.43
CA HIS A 93 5.56 7.58 3.78
C HIS A 93 4.55 8.52 4.45
N ARG A 94 3.27 8.26 4.20
CA ARG A 94 2.13 8.95 4.80
C ARG A 94 0.98 8.00 5.05
N ASP A 95 0.39 8.09 6.22
CA ASP A 95 -0.90 7.52 6.58
C ASP A 95 -1.73 8.62 7.27
N GLU A 96 -2.73 9.17 6.59
CA GLU A 96 -3.51 10.32 7.06
C GLU A 96 -2.63 11.53 7.48
N SER A 97 -2.62 11.89 8.76
CA SER A 97 -1.83 12.96 9.40
C SER A 97 -0.50 12.45 9.96
N ARG A 98 -0.14 11.19 9.68
CA ARG A 98 1.05 10.51 10.19
C ARG A 98 2.06 10.32 9.08
N TYR A 99 3.30 10.72 9.32
CA TYR A 99 4.36 10.77 8.31
C TYR A 99 5.62 10.08 8.81
N ILE A 100 6.37 9.50 7.87
CA ILE A 100 7.73 9.02 8.11
C ILE A 100 8.63 9.66 7.07
N GLY A 101 9.74 10.23 7.53
CA GLY A 101 10.61 11.02 6.67
C GLY A 101 12.04 11.12 7.14
N PHE A 102 12.85 11.69 6.26
CA PHE A 102 14.22 12.08 6.50
C PHE A 102 14.26 13.44 7.19
N SER A 103 14.95 13.52 8.32
CA SER A 103 15.21 14.75 9.04
C SER A 103 16.64 15.22 8.85
N TYR A 104 16.79 16.32 8.11
CA TYR A 104 18.08 16.92 7.76
C TYR A 104 18.45 18.06 8.73
N ILE A 105 18.36 17.82 10.04
CA ILE A 105 18.75 18.81 11.06
C ILE A 105 20.28 18.90 11.12
N ASP A 106 20.95 17.77 11.34
CA ASP A 106 22.40 17.73 11.62
C ASP A 106 23.25 17.28 10.44
N ASN A 107 22.68 16.49 9.52
CA ASN A 107 23.44 15.85 8.44
C ASN A 107 22.66 15.88 7.12
N THR A 108 23.25 16.47 6.09
CA THR A 108 22.63 16.64 4.76
C THR A 108 22.72 15.41 3.86
N SER A 109 23.53 14.41 4.21
CA SER A 109 23.76 13.18 3.40
C SER A 109 23.29 11.89 4.07
N GLU A 110 23.26 11.85 5.40
CA GLU A 110 22.79 10.71 6.19
C GLU A 110 21.82 11.21 7.27
N PRO A 111 20.59 11.58 6.87
CA PRO A 111 19.56 12.06 7.78
C PRO A 111 19.05 10.96 8.69
N SER A 112 18.63 11.35 9.90
CA SER A 112 17.85 10.49 10.78
C SER A 112 16.45 10.27 10.22
N ILE A 113 15.81 9.19 10.67
CA ILE A 113 14.42 8.88 10.31
C ILE A 113 13.52 9.34 11.44
N ILE A 114 12.52 10.14 11.08
CA ILE A 114 11.51 10.62 12.01
C ILE A 114 10.15 10.02 11.70
N TYR A 115 9.40 9.75 12.76
CA TYR A 115 7.95 9.60 12.74
C TYR A 115 7.32 10.89 13.25
N VAL A 116 6.30 11.38 12.55
CA VAL A 116 5.54 12.56 12.96
C VAL A 116 4.06 12.25 12.90
N ASP A 117 3.35 12.55 13.98
CA ASP A 117 1.90 12.54 14.04
C ASP A 117 1.42 13.96 14.32
N PHE A 118 0.83 14.60 13.31
CA PHE A 118 0.33 15.97 13.44
C PHE A 118 -1.02 16.04 14.17
N GLU A 119 -1.75 14.93 14.29
CA GLU A 119 -3.00 14.90 15.07
C GLU A 119 -2.69 14.95 16.57
N THR A 120 -1.66 14.22 17.00
CA THR A 120 -1.24 14.16 18.42
C THR A 120 -0.06 15.08 18.75
N LEU A 121 0.45 15.83 17.77
CA LEU A 121 1.65 16.68 17.87
C LEU A 121 2.89 15.92 18.41
N GLN A 122 3.06 14.69 17.95
CA GLN A 122 4.17 13.83 18.36
C GLN A 122 5.24 13.79 17.26
N THR A 123 6.50 13.93 17.67
CA THR A 123 7.67 13.72 16.79
C THR A 123 8.66 12.80 17.49
N LEU A 124 9.01 11.69 16.84
CA LEU A 124 9.96 10.70 17.35
C LEU A 124 11.08 10.49 16.34
N ILE A 125 12.33 10.42 16.80
CA ILE A 125 13.42 9.84 16.01
C ILE A 125 13.30 8.33 16.13
N VAL A 126 13.06 7.65 15.01
CA VAL A 126 12.80 6.20 14.98
C VAL A 126 13.99 5.40 14.47
N ALA A 127 14.97 6.05 13.84
CA ALA A 127 16.28 5.48 13.54
C ALA A 127 17.31 6.58 13.25
N GLU A 128 18.59 6.31 13.50
CA GLU A 128 19.69 7.24 13.19
C GLU A 128 19.98 7.33 11.69
N THR A 129 19.70 6.28 10.93
CA THR A 129 19.93 6.22 9.48
C THR A 129 18.81 5.45 8.78
N PHE A 130 18.66 5.66 7.47
CA PHE A 130 17.71 4.87 6.68
C PHE A 130 18.09 3.39 6.61
N ALA A 131 19.38 3.07 6.59
CA ALA A 131 19.85 1.68 6.60
C ALA A 131 19.36 0.95 7.86
N THR A 132 19.58 1.54 9.04
CA THR A 132 19.14 0.99 10.33
C THR A 132 17.61 0.84 10.36
N PHE A 133 16.87 1.85 9.91
CA PHE A 133 15.42 1.80 9.86
C PHE A 133 14.91 0.59 9.06
N ILE A 134 15.46 0.36 7.87
CA ILE A 134 15.06 -0.73 6.97
C ILE A 134 15.39 -2.11 7.55
N GLU A 135 16.54 -2.25 8.22
CA GLU A 135 16.94 -3.49 8.88
C GLU A 135 15.98 -3.86 10.02
N GLU A 136 15.58 -2.86 10.81
CA GLU A 136 14.72 -3.00 11.98
C GLU A 136 13.24 -3.19 11.67
N LEU A 137 12.81 -2.90 10.43
CA LEU A 137 11.44 -3.19 10.02
C LEU A 137 11.11 -4.68 10.24
N TYR A 138 9.88 -4.96 10.65
CA TYR A 138 9.38 -6.32 10.81
C TYR A 138 7.96 -6.46 10.25
N PHE A 139 7.51 -7.69 10.07
CA PHE A 139 6.15 -7.96 9.64
C PHE A 139 5.26 -8.26 10.84
N SER A 140 4.12 -7.59 10.89
CA SER A 140 2.99 -7.94 11.77
C SER A 140 1.69 -7.79 10.98
N PRO A 141 0.73 -8.73 11.06
CA PRO A 141 -0.56 -8.58 10.40
C PRO A 141 -1.31 -7.34 10.92
N PHE A 142 -1.85 -6.54 10.01
CA PHE A 142 -2.74 -5.45 10.40
C PHE A 142 -4.06 -5.99 10.96
N PRO A 143 -4.64 -5.39 12.01
CA PRO A 143 -6.01 -5.67 12.41
C PRO A 143 -6.96 -5.30 11.28
N THR A 144 -8.04 -6.05 11.10
CA THR A 144 -8.99 -5.83 9.98
C THR A 144 -10.33 -5.31 10.44
N ASP A 145 -10.54 -5.05 11.73
CA ASP A 145 -11.83 -4.68 12.33
C ASP A 145 -12.45 -3.40 11.76
N PHE A 146 -11.66 -2.57 11.06
CA PHE A 146 -12.08 -1.33 10.40
C PHE A 146 -11.47 -1.17 9.00
N ALA A 147 -11.27 -2.28 8.28
CA ALA A 147 -10.58 -2.26 7.00
C ALA A 147 -11.24 -1.34 5.95
N GLU A 148 -12.55 -1.10 6.06
CA GLU A 148 -13.30 -0.18 5.21
C GLU A 148 -12.85 1.28 5.32
N HIS A 149 -12.16 1.65 6.40
CA HIS A 149 -11.58 2.98 6.59
C HIS A 149 -10.11 3.05 6.17
N PHE A 150 -9.47 1.91 5.87
CA PHE A 150 -8.06 1.89 5.53
C PHE A 150 -7.80 2.52 4.16
N PRO A 151 -6.64 3.21 4.00
CA PRO A 151 -6.22 3.68 2.70
C PRO A 151 -5.96 2.48 1.78
N ILE A 152 -6.24 2.66 0.49
CA ILE A 152 -6.08 1.62 -0.55
C ILE A 152 -4.67 1.00 -0.53
N LYS A 153 -3.61 1.79 -0.27
CA LYS A 153 -2.24 1.27 -0.15
C LYS A 153 -2.09 0.26 0.99
N LYS A 154 -2.71 0.49 2.15
CA LYS A 154 -2.71 -0.44 3.28
C LYS A 154 -3.51 -1.71 2.95
N LEU A 155 -4.70 -1.56 2.34
CA LEU A 155 -5.49 -2.70 1.86
C LEU A 155 -4.70 -3.57 0.86
N ASN A 156 -4.01 -2.94 -0.10
CA ASN A 156 -3.17 -3.66 -1.05
C ASN A 156 -2.00 -4.39 -0.37
N GLN A 157 -1.43 -3.82 0.71
CA GLN A 157 -0.38 -4.48 1.48
C GLN A 157 -0.93 -5.71 2.23
N ILE A 158 -2.12 -5.60 2.84
CA ILE A 158 -2.80 -6.73 3.50
C ILE A 158 -3.04 -7.83 2.46
N LEU A 159 -3.56 -7.49 1.28
CA LEU A 159 -3.81 -8.44 0.20
C LEU A 159 -2.52 -9.11 -0.29
N ALA A 160 -1.42 -8.35 -0.42
CA ALA A 160 -0.13 -8.87 -0.87
C ALA A 160 0.51 -9.86 0.14
N SER A 161 0.19 -9.73 1.43
CA SER A 161 0.67 -10.62 2.49
C SER A 161 -0.33 -11.71 2.89
N SER A 162 -1.53 -11.72 2.30
CA SER A 162 -2.61 -12.65 2.62
C SER A 162 -2.54 -13.96 1.84
N ASN A 163 -3.02 -15.03 2.46
CA ASN A 163 -3.35 -16.27 1.79
C ASN A 163 -4.80 -16.23 1.29
N VAL A 164 -5.21 -17.25 0.53
CA VAL A 164 -6.56 -17.36 -0.05
C VAL A 164 -7.68 -17.12 0.96
N GLN A 165 -7.57 -17.69 2.17
CA GLN A 165 -8.59 -17.55 3.22
C GLN A 165 -8.65 -16.12 3.75
N LYS A 166 -7.51 -15.49 4.05
CA LYS A 166 -7.45 -14.10 4.53
C LYS A 166 -7.89 -13.12 3.44
N THR A 167 -7.52 -13.35 2.19
CA THR A 167 -8.00 -12.58 1.04
C THR A 167 -9.52 -12.65 0.93
N LYS A 168 -10.10 -13.85 1.05
CA LYS A 168 -11.56 -14.02 1.07
C LYS A 168 -12.18 -13.22 2.21
N GLN A 169 -11.69 -13.39 3.44
CA GLN A 169 -12.23 -12.70 4.62
C GLN A 169 -12.18 -11.17 4.48
N LEU A 170 -11.06 -10.63 4.01
CA LEU A 170 -10.92 -9.19 3.80
C LEU A 170 -11.91 -8.68 2.74
N LEU A 171 -12.06 -9.40 1.62
CA LEU A 171 -12.97 -8.96 0.55
C LEU A 171 -14.45 -9.13 0.95
N GLU A 172 -14.80 -10.14 1.74
CA GLU A 172 -16.13 -10.25 2.35
C GLU A 172 -16.44 -9.07 3.27
N LEU A 173 -15.49 -8.65 4.09
CA LEU A 173 -15.65 -7.45 4.93
C LEU A 173 -15.83 -6.18 4.09
N LEU A 174 -15.14 -6.11 2.94
CA LEU A 174 -15.18 -4.98 2.01
C LEU A 174 -16.30 -5.10 0.96
N GLU A 175 -17.33 -5.92 1.19
CA GLU A 175 -18.36 -6.19 0.17
C GLU A 175 -19.18 -4.97 -0.24
N ASP A 176 -19.34 -3.95 0.63
CA ASP A 176 -19.96 -2.65 0.30
C ASP A 176 -18.92 -1.52 0.19
N TYR A 177 -17.64 -1.84 -0.03
CA TYR A 177 -16.60 -0.82 -0.14
C TYR A 177 -16.95 0.19 -1.25
N PRO A 178 -16.86 1.50 -0.98
CA PRO A 178 -17.32 2.53 -1.92
C PRO A 178 -16.62 2.49 -3.28
N ASP A 179 -15.31 2.20 -3.30
CA ASP A 179 -14.55 2.09 -4.55
C ASP A 179 -14.74 0.70 -5.19
N LYS A 180 -15.87 0.55 -5.88
CA LYS A 180 -16.17 -0.66 -6.65
C LYS A 180 -15.22 -0.90 -7.81
N LYS A 181 -14.52 0.13 -8.32
CA LYS A 181 -13.53 -0.08 -9.37
C LYS A 181 -12.30 -0.78 -8.81
N TRP A 182 -11.77 -0.31 -7.68
CA TRP A 182 -10.67 -0.99 -6.99
C TRP A 182 -11.05 -2.41 -6.57
N TYR A 183 -12.25 -2.59 -6.01
CA TYR A 183 -12.72 -3.90 -5.56
C TYR A 183 -12.81 -4.91 -6.71
N LEU A 184 -13.38 -4.52 -7.86
CA LEU A 184 -13.44 -5.39 -9.04
C LEU A 184 -12.08 -5.57 -9.73
N ALA A 185 -11.22 -4.55 -9.75
CA ALA A 185 -9.85 -4.69 -10.25
C ALA A 185 -9.04 -5.68 -9.40
N THR A 186 -9.30 -5.74 -8.09
CA THR A 186 -8.70 -6.73 -7.20
C THR A 186 -9.09 -8.15 -7.60
N PHE A 187 -10.34 -8.38 -8.03
CA PHE A 187 -10.74 -9.68 -8.56
C PHE A 187 -9.95 -10.08 -9.80
N LEU A 188 -9.75 -9.15 -10.73
CA LEU A 188 -8.96 -9.42 -11.94
C LEU A 188 -7.52 -9.83 -11.58
N GLY A 189 -6.86 -9.10 -10.68
CA GLY A 189 -5.51 -9.45 -10.21
C GLY A 189 -5.44 -10.79 -9.46
N LEU A 190 -6.52 -11.22 -8.79
CA LEU A 190 -6.61 -12.55 -8.20
C LEU A 190 -6.78 -13.65 -9.26
N LEU A 191 -7.55 -13.40 -10.31
CA LEU A 191 -7.73 -14.34 -11.44
C LEU A 191 -6.45 -14.50 -12.27
N GLU A 192 -5.61 -13.47 -12.35
CA GLU A 192 -4.30 -13.53 -13.02
C GLU A 192 -3.34 -14.54 -12.40
N LYS A 193 -3.54 -14.91 -11.13
CA LYS A 193 -2.76 -15.98 -10.47
C LYS A 193 -3.04 -17.36 -11.08
N GLN A 194 -4.18 -17.54 -11.74
CA GLN A 194 -4.61 -18.81 -12.36
C GLN A 194 -4.65 -20.01 -11.40
N GLU A 195 -4.88 -19.76 -10.12
CA GLU A 195 -5.00 -20.80 -9.10
C GLU A 195 -6.47 -21.06 -8.77
N ILE A 196 -6.88 -22.33 -8.82
CA ILE A 196 -8.28 -22.75 -8.56
C ILE A 196 -8.86 -22.15 -7.27
N PRO A 197 -8.15 -22.12 -6.13
CA PRO A 197 -8.68 -21.53 -4.90
C PRO A 197 -9.05 -20.04 -5.04
N TYR A 198 -8.24 -19.23 -5.73
CA TYR A 198 -8.55 -17.82 -5.96
C TYR A 198 -9.70 -17.66 -6.95
N ASN A 199 -9.76 -18.48 -8.01
CA ASN A 199 -10.87 -18.46 -8.98
C ASN A 199 -12.22 -18.69 -8.28
N LEU A 200 -12.30 -19.68 -7.39
CA LEU A 200 -13.51 -20.00 -6.64
C LEU A 200 -13.90 -18.89 -5.65
N VAL A 201 -12.93 -18.25 -4.99
CA VAL A 201 -13.18 -17.10 -4.12
C VAL A 201 -13.73 -15.94 -4.94
N VAL A 202 -13.09 -15.59 -6.05
CA VAL A 202 -13.55 -14.50 -6.93
C VAL A 202 -14.95 -14.77 -7.45
N TYR A 203 -15.24 -15.96 -7.95
CA TYR A 203 -16.58 -16.30 -8.45
C TYR A 203 -17.67 -16.06 -7.40
N ARG A 204 -17.48 -16.55 -6.16
CA ARG A 204 -18.46 -16.38 -5.08
C ARG A 204 -18.66 -14.92 -4.69
N LEU A 205 -17.56 -14.17 -4.53
CA LEU A 205 -17.64 -12.76 -4.17
C LEU A 205 -18.26 -11.93 -5.29
N PHE A 206 -17.95 -12.25 -6.54
CA PHE A 206 -18.48 -11.58 -7.71
C PHE A 206 -19.98 -11.85 -7.91
N GLU A 207 -20.43 -13.09 -7.71
CA GLU A 207 -21.86 -13.42 -7.66
C GLU A 207 -22.60 -12.55 -6.64
N ASN A 208 -22.07 -12.45 -5.41
CA ASN A 208 -22.63 -11.58 -4.38
C ASN A 208 -22.67 -10.10 -4.82
N GLN A 209 -21.60 -9.60 -5.46
CA GLN A 209 -21.57 -8.24 -6.01
C GLN A 209 -22.67 -8.00 -7.06
N LEU A 210 -22.89 -8.96 -7.96
CA LEU A 210 -23.92 -8.85 -9.00
C LEU A 210 -25.33 -8.85 -8.41
N LEU A 211 -25.60 -9.71 -7.42
CA LEU A 211 -26.93 -9.84 -6.84
C LEU A 211 -27.32 -8.61 -6.00
N TYR A 212 -26.41 -8.07 -5.20
CA TYR A 212 -26.74 -7.04 -4.20
C TYR A 212 -26.24 -5.64 -4.56
N PHE A 213 -25.22 -5.53 -5.41
CA PHE A 213 -24.54 -4.25 -5.69
C PHE A 213 -24.53 -3.87 -7.17
N ARG A 214 -25.32 -4.56 -8.03
CA ARG A 214 -25.37 -4.39 -9.50
C ARG A 214 -25.25 -2.95 -9.99
N ARG A 215 -26.03 -2.04 -9.39
CA ARG A 215 -26.14 -0.63 -9.81
C ARG A 215 -24.87 0.20 -9.56
N LYS A 216 -23.97 -0.27 -8.68
CA LYS A 216 -22.71 0.40 -8.33
C LYS A 216 -21.52 -0.13 -9.14
N LEU A 217 -21.68 -1.22 -9.90
CA LEU A 217 -20.56 -1.90 -10.56
C LEU A 217 -20.17 -1.20 -11.86
N ALA A 218 -18.86 -1.23 -12.18
CA ALA A 218 -18.34 -0.74 -13.44
C ALA A 218 -18.55 -1.80 -14.55
N PRO A 219 -19.40 -1.55 -15.57
CA PRO A 219 -19.76 -2.57 -16.56
C PRO A 219 -18.56 -3.19 -17.28
N GLU A 220 -17.56 -2.37 -17.63
CA GLU A 220 -16.36 -2.84 -18.33
C GLU A 220 -15.56 -3.85 -17.50
N LEU A 221 -15.46 -3.65 -16.18
CA LEU A 221 -14.76 -4.59 -15.29
C LEU A 221 -15.57 -5.86 -15.08
N VAL A 222 -16.91 -5.73 -14.98
CA VAL A 222 -17.82 -6.88 -14.88
C VAL A 222 -17.67 -7.80 -16.09
N GLU A 223 -17.69 -7.25 -17.31
CA GLU A 223 -17.51 -8.03 -18.54
C GLU A 223 -16.11 -8.70 -18.59
N GLN A 224 -15.05 -7.98 -18.17
CA GLN A 224 -13.71 -8.56 -18.09
C GLN A 224 -13.64 -9.73 -17.09
N ILE A 225 -14.28 -9.61 -15.93
CA ILE A 225 -14.31 -10.69 -14.92
C ILE A 225 -15.02 -11.93 -15.49
N PHE A 226 -16.14 -11.76 -16.19
CA PHE A 226 -16.82 -12.88 -16.85
C PHE A 226 -15.91 -13.60 -17.85
N VAL A 227 -15.23 -12.85 -18.73
CA VAL A 227 -14.29 -13.42 -19.71
C VAL A 227 -13.16 -14.19 -19.02
N ARG A 228 -12.60 -13.64 -17.93
CA ARG A 228 -11.54 -14.31 -17.16
C ARG A 228 -12.05 -15.59 -16.48
N LEU A 229 -13.19 -15.53 -15.80
CA LEU A 229 -13.81 -16.70 -15.16
C LEU A 229 -14.20 -17.80 -16.16
N GLU A 230 -14.58 -17.44 -17.38
CA GLU A 230 -14.84 -18.39 -18.47
C GLU A 230 -13.56 -19.10 -18.93
N ALA A 231 -12.39 -18.45 -18.84
CA ALA A 231 -11.10 -19.08 -19.12
C ALA A 231 -10.50 -19.86 -17.93
N CYS A 232 -10.96 -19.63 -16.70
CA CYS A 232 -10.41 -20.25 -15.49
C CYS A 232 -10.87 -21.69 -15.27
N ASP A 233 -9.96 -22.53 -14.76
CA ASP A 233 -10.28 -23.86 -14.23
C ASP A 233 -11.05 -23.80 -12.90
N GLY A 234 -11.82 -24.85 -12.64
CA GLY A 234 -12.62 -25.02 -11.41
C GLY A 234 -13.96 -24.26 -11.40
N ILE A 235 -14.23 -23.43 -12.40
CA ILE A 235 -15.49 -22.68 -12.52
C ILE A 235 -16.56 -23.51 -13.25
N ASN A 236 -17.76 -23.60 -12.66
CA ASN A 236 -18.92 -24.19 -13.32
C ASN A 236 -19.43 -23.24 -14.42
N LYS A 237 -19.18 -23.59 -15.68
CA LYS A 237 -19.52 -22.75 -16.85
C LYS A 237 -21.03 -22.56 -17.03
N ALA A 238 -21.85 -23.56 -16.68
CA ALA A 238 -23.30 -23.42 -16.75
C ALA A 238 -23.81 -22.40 -15.73
N ALA A 239 -23.32 -22.46 -14.49
CA ALA A 239 -23.68 -21.49 -13.46
C ALA A 239 -23.16 -20.08 -13.78
N LEU A 240 -21.96 -19.96 -14.34
CA LEU A 240 -21.43 -18.68 -14.82
C LEU A 240 -22.29 -18.07 -15.95
N ALA A 241 -22.77 -18.90 -16.88
CA ALA A 241 -23.64 -18.45 -17.97
C ALA A 241 -25.00 -17.96 -17.47
N GLU A 242 -25.60 -18.61 -16.46
CA GLU A 242 -26.82 -18.11 -15.82
C GLU A 242 -26.57 -16.78 -15.11
N LEU A 243 -25.47 -16.66 -14.35
CA LEU A 243 -25.09 -15.40 -13.69
C LEU A 243 -24.86 -14.26 -14.71
N TYR A 244 -24.33 -14.57 -15.89
CA TYR A 244 -24.17 -13.59 -16.97
C TYR A 244 -25.52 -13.08 -17.51
N LYS A 245 -26.55 -13.94 -17.57
CA LYS A 245 -27.90 -13.51 -17.95
C LYS A 245 -28.49 -12.54 -16.93
N GLU A 246 -28.26 -12.77 -15.64
CA GLU A 246 -28.67 -11.84 -14.56
C GLU A 246 -27.99 -10.48 -14.67
N TRP A 247 -26.79 -10.41 -15.26
CA TRP A 247 -26.10 -9.15 -15.51
C TRP A 247 -26.62 -8.39 -16.75
N LYS A 248 -27.13 -9.08 -17.76
CA LYS A 248 -27.75 -8.46 -18.94
C LYS A 248 -29.11 -7.82 -18.63
#